data_AF-A0AA35XKW1-F1
#
_entry.id   AF-A0AA35XKW1-F1
#
_cell.length_a   1.000
_cell.length_b   1.000
_cell.length_c   1.000
_cell.angle_alpha   90.00
_cell.angle_beta   90.00
_cell.angle_gamma   90.00
#
_symmetry.space_group_name_H-M   'P 1'
#
loop_
_entity.id
_entity.type
_entity.pdbx_description
1 polymer ?
#
loop_
_entity_poly.entity_id
_entity_poly.type
_entity_poly.pdbx_seq_one_letter_code
_entity_poly.pdbx_strand_id
1 'polypeptide(L)'
;MDTRRALQMARDAEVDLVEVAPNSDPPVCRLLDYGKLLYLSSKKEKESKKGQKSTEQKEVRFRPNIGIHDLNAKLRKVREFIDDGSKVKLTVRFRGREAAHQQLGLAVLRRVADELKDEVRLERAPAMEGRSLSMVLIPSLQKGEEQKLQRAPSNRNQGDKPGNNDSGDSQPEQLASAYYGDRSVARIKRGVTKRRRHKKILDAAKGFQGSSHRNYKWAKESVMHAWSYAYRHRRERKGEFRSLWIVRISAACRAAGMPYNQFIHGLKLAEIELDRKILADMAVRDPEGFSQLIETARGELAAATA
;
A
#
# COMPACT_ATOMS: atom_id res chain seq x y z
N MET A 1 51.46 -25.86 -1.44
CA MET A 1 51.93 -25.43 -0.09
C MET A 1 51.27 -26.35 0.93
N ASP A 2 51.98 -26.74 2.00
CA ASP A 2 51.37 -27.59 3.04
C ASP A 2 50.30 -26.82 3.83
N THR A 3 49.21 -27.49 4.22
CA THR A 3 48.07 -26.87 4.90
C THR A 3 48.44 -26.27 6.25
N ARG A 4 49.34 -26.94 7.00
CA ARG A 4 49.83 -26.43 8.29
C ARG A 4 50.60 -25.13 8.12
N ARG A 5 51.43 -25.04 7.07
CA ARG A 5 52.19 -23.83 6.75
C ARG A 5 51.26 -22.68 6.35
N ALA A 6 50.21 -22.95 5.57
CA ALA A 6 49.22 -21.95 5.21
C ALA A 6 48.42 -21.43 6.42
N LEU A 7 48.06 -22.31 7.35
CA LEU A 7 47.39 -21.93 8.61
C LEU A 7 48.30 -21.10 9.51
N GLN A 8 49.60 -21.40 9.57
CA GLN A 8 50.56 -20.61 10.34
C GLN A 8 50.67 -19.20 9.77
N MET A 9 50.81 -19.07 8.45
CA MET A 9 50.84 -17.75 7.79
C MET A 9 49.56 -16.93 8.00
N ALA A 10 48.40 -17.59 8.06
CA ALA A 10 47.13 -16.93 8.37
C ALA A 10 47.12 -16.35 9.80
N ARG A 11 47.61 -17.13 10.78
CA ARG A 11 47.74 -16.68 12.18
C ARG A 11 48.74 -15.55 12.35
N ASP A 12 49.90 -15.66 11.72
CA ASP A 12 50.95 -14.64 11.79
C ASP A 12 50.50 -13.30 11.18
N ALA A 13 49.60 -13.35 10.19
CA ALA A 13 49.01 -12.19 9.54
C ALA A 13 47.64 -11.77 10.11
N GLU A 14 47.17 -12.42 11.20
CA GLU A 14 45.87 -12.17 11.85
C GLU A 14 44.65 -12.19 10.89
N VAL A 15 44.68 -13.08 9.89
CA VAL A 15 43.62 -13.26 8.89
C VAL A 15 43.18 -14.73 8.81
N ASP A 16 42.05 -14.99 8.16
CA ASP A 16 41.55 -16.35 7.96
C ASP A 16 42.12 -16.97 6.68
N LEU A 17 42.39 -18.28 6.71
CA LEU A 17 42.63 -19.07 5.50
C LEU A 17 41.27 -19.53 4.95
N VAL A 18 40.86 -18.98 3.81
CA VAL A 18 39.54 -19.27 3.22
C VAL A 18 39.69 -19.97 1.87
N GLU A 19 39.03 -21.11 1.72
CA GLU A 19 38.91 -21.83 0.45
C GLU A 19 37.93 -21.09 -0.47
N VAL A 20 38.46 -20.50 -1.55
CA VAL A 20 37.66 -19.73 -2.52
C VAL A 20 37.24 -20.56 -3.73
N ALA A 21 37.99 -21.62 -4.05
CA ALA A 21 37.64 -22.56 -5.10
C ALA A 21 37.93 -24.00 -4.63
N PRO A 22 36.95 -24.67 -3.99
CA PRO A 22 37.12 -26.02 -3.46
C PRO A 22 37.17 -27.09 -4.57
N ASN A 23 36.63 -26.78 -5.75
CA ASN A 23 36.53 -27.73 -6.88
C ASN A 23 37.76 -27.72 -7.80
N SER A 24 38.78 -26.92 -7.49
CA SER A 24 40.04 -26.89 -8.25
C SER A 24 41.00 -27.95 -7.69
N ASP A 25 41.85 -28.53 -8.55
CA ASP A 25 42.91 -29.43 -8.13
C ASP A 25 44.28 -28.82 -8.44
N PRO A 26 45.07 -28.41 -7.41
CA PRO A 26 44.73 -28.40 -5.98
C PRO A 26 43.75 -27.26 -5.60
N PRO A 27 43.05 -27.36 -4.44
CA PRO A 27 42.08 -26.35 -4.01
C PRO A 27 42.75 -24.99 -3.80
N VAL A 28 42.06 -23.93 -4.23
CA VAL A 28 42.62 -22.57 -4.15
C VAL A 28 42.14 -21.88 -2.87
N CYS A 29 43.09 -21.64 -1.97
CA CYS A 29 42.88 -20.92 -0.71
C CYS A 29 43.44 -19.49 -0.80
N ARG A 30 42.80 -18.56 -0.10
CA ARG A 30 43.19 -17.15 -0.04
C ARG A 30 43.17 -16.67 1.41
N LEU A 31 44.19 -15.90 1.80
CA LEU A 31 44.26 -15.27 3.11
C LEU A 31 43.40 -14.00 3.12
N LEU A 32 42.34 -13.97 3.91
CA LEU A 32 41.40 -12.85 3.99
C LEU A 32 40.59 -12.88 5.29
N ASP A 33 40.02 -11.75 5.68
CA ASP A 33 39.03 -11.67 6.77
C ASP A 33 37.69 -12.22 6.30
N TYR A 34 37.28 -13.37 6.84
CA TYR A 34 36.05 -14.05 6.45
C TYR A 34 34.80 -13.24 6.84
N GLY A 35 34.82 -12.57 7.99
CA GLY A 35 33.72 -11.72 8.45
C GLY A 35 33.46 -10.54 7.53
N LYS A 36 34.52 -9.87 7.07
CA LYS A 36 34.45 -8.78 6.09
C LYS A 36 33.94 -9.26 4.73
N LEU A 37 34.36 -10.45 4.27
CA LEU A 37 33.89 -11.06 3.03
C LEU A 37 32.39 -11.35 3.07
N LEU A 38 31.91 -11.98 4.15
CA LEU A 38 30.49 -12.26 4.36
C LEU A 38 29.65 -10.97 4.37
N TYR A 39 30.13 -9.92 5.01
CA TYR A 39 29.47 -8.62 5.04
C TYR A 39 29.35 -8.00 3.64
N LEU A 40 30.46 -7.98 2.87
CA LEU A 40 30.47 -7.43 1.52
C LEU A 40 29.58 -8.24 0.57
N SER A 41 29.60 -9.57 0.68
CA SER A 41 28.71 -10.45 -0.09
C SER A 41 27.24 -10.21 0.23
N SER A 42 26.87 -10.20 1.53
CA SER A 42 25.50 -9.92 1.97
C SER A 42 25.03 -8.52 1.56
N LYS A 43 25.92 -7.53 1.60
CA LYS A 43 25.62 -6.16 1.15
C LYS A 43 25.38 -6.11 -0.35
N LYS A 44 26.25 -6.74 -1.15
CA LYS A 44 26.12 -6.88 -2.60
C LYS A 44 24.81 -7.57 -2.97
N GLU A 45 24.48 -8.70 -2.33
CA GLU A 45 23.21 -9.39 -2.53
C GLU A 45 22.01 -8.50 -2.21
N LYS A 46 22.05 -7.74 -1.11
CA LYS A 46 20.98 -6.80 -0.73
C LYS A 46 20.86 -5.65 -1.71
N GLU A 47 21.96 -5.15 -2.26
CA GLU A 47 21.97 -4.11 -3.29
C GLU A 47 21.41 -4.64 -4.62
N SER A 48 21.82 -5.85 -5.04
CA SER A 48 21.26 -6.53 -6.22
C SER A 48 19.76 -6.82 -6.07
N LYS A 49 19.33 -7.32 -4.91
CA LYS A 49 17.90 -7.58 -4.59
C LYS A 49 17.08 -6.28 -4.53
N LYS A 50 17.67 -5.16 -4.13
CA LYS A 50 17.00 -3.84 -4.16
C LYS A 50 16.87 -3.27 -5.58
N GLY A 51 17.82 -3.58 -6.47
CA GLY A 51 17.78 -3.17 -7.88
C GLY A 51 16.78 -4.00 -8.69
N GLN A 52 16.57 -5.26 -8.33
CA GLN A 52 15.55 -6.11 -8.91
C GLN A 52 14.15 -5.72 -8.39
N LYS A 53 13.43 -4.89 -9.14
CA LYS A 53 11.98 -4.72 -8.93
C LYS A 53 11.29 -6.02 -9.32
N SER A 54 10.69 -6.71 -8.34
CA SER A 54 9.84 -7.86 -8.63
C SER A 54 8.61 -7.38 -9.40
N THR A 55 8.47 -7.78 -10.67
CA THR A 55 7.27 -7.50 -11.45
C THR A 55 6.11 -8.33 -10.91
N GLU A 56 5.24 -7.70 -10.13
CA GLU A 56 4.05 -8.34 -9.60
C GLU A 56 2.94 -8.44 -10.67
N GLN A 57 2.16 -9.52 -10.61
CA GLN A 57 0.95 -9.66 -11.42
C GLN A 57 -0.23 -9.07 -10.66
N LYS A 58 -0.86 -8.03 -11.22
CA LYS A 58 -2.07 -7.39 -10.67
C LYS A 58 -3.29 -7.89 -11.41
N GLU A 59 -4.39 -8.13 -10.68
CA GLU A 59 -5.64 -8.60 -11.25
C GLU A 59 -6.71 -7.48 -11.24
N VAL A 60 -7.39 -7.28 -12.37
CA VAL A 60 -8.56 -6.39 -12.48
C VAL A 60 -9.77 -7.19 -12.95
N ARG A 61 -10.86 -7.09 -12.18
CA ARG A 61 -12.08 -7.88 -12.41
C ARG A 61 -13.21 -7.06 -13.03
N PHE A 62 -13.83 -7.60 -14.07
CA PHE A 62 -14.94 -7.03 -14.82
C PHE A 62 -16.19 -7.90 -14.71
N ARG A 63 -17.34 -7.27 -14.99
CA ARG A 63 -18.64 -7.93 -15.14
C ARG A 63 -19.03 -7.93 -16.63
N PRO A 64 -19.80 -8.93 -17.11
CA PRO A 64 -20.25 -8.96 -18.51
C PRO A 64 -21.08 -7.74 -18.91
N ASN A 65 -22.01 -7.30 -18.05
CA ASN A 65 -22.89 -6.15 -18.29
C ASN A 65 -22.37 -4.87 -17.61
N ILE A 66 -21.11 -4.53 -17.83
CA ILE A 66 -20.50 -3.33 -17.25
C ILE A 66 -20.94 -2.06 -17.99
N GLY A 67 -21.35 -1.02 -17.23
CA GLY A 67 -21.65 0.29 -17.79
C GLY A 67 -20.40 1.10 -18.17
N ILE A 68 -20.55 2.09 -19.04
CA ILE A 68 -19.44 2.90 -19.58
C ILE A 68 -18.63 3.60 -18.47
N HIS A 69 -19.30 4.17 -17.46
CA HIS A 69 -18.62 4.87 -16.37
C HIS A 69 -17.75 3.92 -15.51
N ASP A 70 -18.25 2.72 -15.20
CA ASP A 70 -17.50 1.71 -14.43
C ASP A 70 -16.34 1.14 -15.25
N LEU A 71 -16.54 0.94 -16.56
CA LEU A 71 -15.48 0.53 -17.48
C LEU A 71 -14.34 1.55 -17.48
N ASN A 72 -14.65 2.84 -17.66
CA ASN A 72 -13.68 3.93 -17.67
C ASN A 72 -12.93 4.04 -16.32
N ALA A 73 -13.61 3.81 -15.21
CA ALA A 73 -12.97 3.79 -13.88
C ALA A 73 -11.96 2.65 -13.75
N LYS A 74 -12.30 1.45 -14.24
CA LYS A 74 -11.38 0.30 -14.24
C LYS A 74 -10.23 0.47 -15.22
N LEU A 75 -10.47 1.07 -16.38
CA LEU A 75 -9.43 1.40 -17.36
C LEU A 75 -8.37 2.33 -16.79
N ARG A 76 -8.75 3.39 -16.06
CA ARG A 76 -7.78 4.25 -15.37
C ARG A 76 -6.88 3.47 -14.41
N LYS A 77 -7.46 2.51 -13.68
CA LYS A 77 -6.71 1.63 -12.77
C LYS A 77 -5.81 0.64 -13.50
N VAL A 78 -6.24 0.15 -14.66
CA VAL A 78 -5.41 -0.71 -15.52
C VAL A 78 -4.20 0.08 -16.04
N ARG A 79 -4.39 1.33 -16.49
CA ARG A 79 -3.29 2.23 -16.89
C ARG A 79 -2.31 2.47 -15.75
N GLU A 80 -2.81 2.77 -14.55
CA GLU A 80 -1.97 2.94 -13.35
C GLU A 80 -1.07 1.70 -13.11
N PHE A 81 -1.60 0.48 -13.28
CA PHE A 81 -0.80 -0.75 -13.12
C PHE A 81 0.20 -0.99 -14.26
N ILE A 82 -0.12 -0.56 -15.47
CA ILE A 82 0.78 -0.64 -16.63
C ILE A 82 1.93 0.36 -16.46
N ASP A 83 1.64 1.59 -16.02
CA ASP A 83 2.62 2.64 -15.72
C ASP A 83 3.59 2.23 -14.60
N ASP A 84 3.09 1.51 -13.59
CA ASP A 84 3.90 0.91 -12.53
C ASP A 84 4.82 -0.22 -13.04
N GLY A 85 4.68 -0.65 -14.30
CA GLY A 85 5.44 -1.72 -14.93
C GLY A 85 4.98 -3.12 -14.50
N SER A 86 3.76 -3.24 -13.97
CA SER A 86 3.20 -4.51 -13.51
C SER A 86 2.53 -5.28 -14.65
N LYS A 87 2.53 -6.62 -14.56
CA LYS A 87 1.72 -7.45 -15.47
C LYS A 87 0.26 -7.39 -15.04
N VAL A 88 -0.68 -7.18 -15.95
CA VAL A 88 -2.10 -7.04 -15.61
C VAL A 88 -2.92 -8.20 -16.16
N LYS A 89 -3.58 -8.94 -15.26
CA LYS A 89 -4.57 -9.97 -15.61
C LYS A 89 -5.97 -9.35 -15.58
N LEU A 90 -6.59 -9.22 -16.73
CA LEU A 90 -7.99 -8.78 -16.84
C LEU A 90 -8.88 -10.01 -16.79
N THR A 91 -9.84 -10.04 -15.87
CA THR A 91 -10.73 -11.19 -15.65
C THR A 91 -12.18 -10.76 -15.69
N VAL A 92 -12.97 -11.28 -16.62
CA VAL A 92 -14.43 -11.15 -16.63
C VAL A 92 -15.03 -12.34 -15.90
N ARG A 93 -15.75 -12.08 -14.80
CA ARG A 93 -16.40 -13.14 -14.02
C ARG A 93 -17.87 -13.29 -14.41
N PHE A 94 -18.24 -14.47 -14.89
CA PHE A 94 -19.63 -14.83 -15.17
C PHE A 94 -20.33 -15.36 -13.90
N ARG A 95 -21.62 -15.06 -13.73
CA ARG A 95 -22.45 -15.57 -12.64
C ARG A 95 -23.57 -16.46 -13.21
N GLY A 96 -23.79 -17.63 -12.61
CA GLY A 96 -24.90 -18.51 -13.00
C GLY A 96 -24.81 -18.96 -14.48
N ARG A 97 -25.91 -18.78 -15.22
CA ARG A 97 -26.07 -19.14 -16.65
C ARG A 97 -25.37 -18.18 -17.62
N GLU A 98 -24.79 -17.09 -17.12
CA GLU A 98 -24.05 -16.11 -17.94
C GLU A 98 -22.80 -16.70 -18.62
N ALA A 99 -22.30 -17.85 -18.15
CA ALA A 99 -21.17 -18.55 -18.78
C ALA A 99 -21.48 -19.01 -20.22
N ALA A 100 -22.76 -19.11 -20.60
CA ALA A 100 -23.18 -19.37 -21.98
C ALA A 100 -22.95 -18.14 -22.90
N HIS A 101 -22.89 -16.93 -22.34
CA HIS A 101 -22.69 -15.68 -23.08
C HIS A 101 -21.23 -15.23 -23.05
N GLN A 102 -20.33 -16.11 -23.50
CA GLN A 102 -18.89 -15.81 -23.58
C GLN A 102 -18.62 -14.59 -24.48
N GLN A 103 -19.40 -14.44 -25.55
CA GLN A 103 -19.36 -13.31 -26.48
C GLN A 103 -19.47 -11.94 -25.78
N LEU A 104 -20.26 -11.80 -24.70
CA LEU A 104 -20.34 -10.54 -23.95
C LEU A 104 -19.05 -10.24 -23.19
N GLY A 105 -18.46 -11.25 -22.55
CA GLY A 105 -17.18 -11.10 -21.86
C GLY A 105 -16.03 -10.82 -22.83
N LEU A 106 -16.05 -11.47 -24.00
CA LEU A 106 -15.08 -11.22 -25.06
C LEU A 106 -15.18 -9.80 -25.61
N ALA A 107 -16.41 -9.28 -25.81
CA ALA A 107 -16.62 -7.91 -26.25
C ALA A 107 -16.05 -6.89 -25.27
N VAL A 108 -16.23 -7.09 -23.96
CA VAL A 108 -15.65 -6.22 -22.93
C VAL A 108 -14.12 -6.27 -22.96
N LEU A 109 -13.52 -7.47 -23.04
CA LEU A 109 -12.07 -7.61 -23.09
C LEU A 109 -11.45 -7.01 -24.35
N ARG A 110 -12.10 -7.20 -25.52
CA ARG A 110 -11.66 -6.57 -26.78
C ARG A 110 -11.71 -5.06 -26.71
N ARG A 111 -12.79 -4.48 -26.18
CA ARG A 111 -12.91 -3.03 -25.99
C ARG A 111 -11.80 -2.48 -25.09
N VAL A 112 -11.50 -3.15 -23.98
CA VAL A 112 -10.40 -2.75 -23.09
C VAL A 112 -9.04 -2.88 -23.79
N ALA A 113 -8.83 -3.94 -24.58
CA ALA A 113 -7.60 -4.10 -25.35
C ALA A 113 -7.45 -3.02 -26.42
N ASP A 114 -8.52 -2.66 -27.12
CA ASP A 114 -8.53 -1.61 -28.14
C ASP A 114 -8.15 -0.24 -27.59
N GLU A 115 -8.67 0.11 -26.41
CA GLU A 115 -8.35 1.37 -25.73
C GLU A 115 -6.92 1.43 -25.13
N LEU A 116 -6.22 0.29 -25.09
CA LEU A 116 -4.87 0.14 -24.52
C LEU A 116 -3.82 -0.35 -25.54
N LYS A 117 -4.17 -0.37 -26.83
CA LYS A 117 -3.30 -0.87 -27.92
C LYS A 117 -1.90 -0.24 -27.94
N ASP A 118 -1.80 1.04 -27.58
CA ASP A 118 -0.56 1.80 -27.70
C ASP A 118 0.44 1.59 -26.54
N GLU A 119 -0.03 1.05 -25.40
CA GLU A 119 0.73 0.98 -24.15
C GLU A 119 1.06 -0.47 -23.75
N VAL A 120 0.50 -1.46 -24.45
CA VAL A 120 0.42 -2.83 -23.95
C VAL A 120 0.65 -3.88 -25.04
N ARG A 121 1.39 -4.92 -24.69
CA ARG A 121 1.51 -6.17 -25.46
C ARG A 121 0.67 -7.28 -24.83
N LEU A 122 0.00 -8.07 -25.67
CA LEU A 122 -0.76 -9.25 -25.25
C LEU A 122 0.21 -10.41 -24.93
N GLU A 123 0.22 -10.90 -23.69
CA GLU A 123 0.96 -12.10 -23.28
C GLU A 123 0.13 -13.36 -23.47
N ARG A 124 -1.13 -13.31 -23.03
CA ARG A 124 -2.10 -14.41 -23.19
C ARG A 124 -3.41 -13.87 -23.74
N ALA A 125 -3.85 -14.46 -24.85
CA ALA A 125 -5.13 -14.16 -25.46
C ALA A 125 -6.31 -14.52 -24.52
N PRO A 126 -7.50 -13.93 -24.74
CA PRO A 126 -8.69 -14.23 -23.94
C PRO A 126 -9.01 -15.73 -23.96
N ALA A 127 -8.89 -16.38 -22.80
CA ALA A 127 -9.16 -17.79 -22.63
C ALA A 127 -10.05 -18.03 -21.41
N MET A 128 -10.84 -19.10 -21.47
CA MET A 128 -11.69 -19.49 -20.36
C MET A 128 -10.85 -20.14 -19.26
N GLU A 129 -10.93 -19.57 -18.06
CA GLU A 129 -10.30 -20.08 -16.84
C GLU A 129 -11.42 -20.38 -15.84
N GLY A 130 -11.95 -21.61 -15.91
CA GLY A 130 -13.12 -22.05 -15.14
C GLY A 130 -14.40 -21.30 -15.54
N ARG A 131 -14.98 -20.54 -14.62
CA ARG A 131 -16.20 -19.72 -14.83
C ARG A 131 -15.90 -18.25 -15.13
N SER A 132 -14.69 -17.95 -15.56
CA SER A 132 -14.23 -16.60 -15.89
C SER A 132 -13.48 -16.61 -17.22
N LEU A 133 -13.56 -15.52 -17.96
CA LEU A 133 -12.73 -15.28 -19.13
C LEU A 133 -11.57 -14.37 -18.71
N SER A 134 -10.32 -14.78 -18.93
CA SER A 134 -9.15 -14.01 -18.54
C SER A 134 -8.22 -13.74 -19.72
N MET A 135 -7.54 -12.59 -19.69
CA MET A 135 -6.45 -12.22 -20.60
C MET A 135 -5.33 -11.57 -19.81
N VAL A 136 -4.09 -11.70 -20.29
CA VAL A 136 -2.91 -11.14 -19.61
C VAL A 136 -2.19 -10.15 -20.53
N LEU A 137 -1.94 -8.97 -19.97
CA LEU A 137 -1.36 -7.80 -20.59
C LEU A 137 0.00 -7.49 -19.94
N ILE A 138 1.01 -7.23 -20.77
CA ILE A 138 2.34 -6.76 -20.35
C ILE A 138 2.52 -5.32 -20.85
N PRO A 139 3.06 -4.40 -20.03
CA PRO A 139 3.43 -3.06 -20.49
C PRO A 139 4.42 -3.13 -21.66
N SER A 140 4.15 -2.40 -22.75
CA SER A 140 5.14 -2.25 -23.82
C SER A 140 6.28 -1.36 -23.30
N LEU A 141 7.53 -1.82 -23.44
CA LEU A 141 8.71 -1.12 -22.93
C LEU A 141 9.03 0.20 -23.68
N GLN A 142 8.13 0.72 -24.52
CA GLN A 142 8.42 1.78 -25.48
C GLN A 142 7.52 2.99 -25.25
N LYS A 143 8.06 3.96 -24.48
CA LYS A 143 7.79 5.41 -24.61
C LYS A 143 8.62 6.28 -23.66
N GLY A 144 9.28 5.69 -22.65
CA GLY A 144 10.06 6.43 -21.65
C GLY A 144 11.48 6.85 -22.06
N GLU A 145 12.07 6.25 -23.10
CA GLU A 145 13.47 6.51 -23.47
C GLU A 145 13.64 7.40 -24.72
N GLU A 146 12.72 7.35 -25.69
CA GLU A 146 12.87 8.09 -26.95
C GLU A 146 12.74 9.61 -26.80
N GLN A 147 11.97 10.11 -25.82
CA GLN A 147 11.76 11.55 -25.63
C GLN A 147 12.88 12.25 -24.84
N LYS A 148 13.80 11.51 -24.21
CA LYS A 148 14.97 12.09 -23.53
C LYS A 148 16.19 12.22 -24.44
N LEU A 149 16.26 11.45 -25.53
CA LEU A 149 17.43 11.44 -26.41
C LEU A 149 17.41 12.57 -27.47
N GLN A 150 16.24 13.16 -27.76
CA GLN A 150 16.10 14.18 -28.80
C GLN A 150 16.37 15.63 -28.32
N ARG A 151 16.85 15.83 -27.08
CA ARG A 151 17.04 17.16 -26.47
C ARG A 151 18.49 17.54 -26.14
N ALA A 152 19.48 16.86 -26.73
CA ALA A 152 20.88 17.28 -26.65
C ALA A 152 21.35 17.82 -28.02
N PRO A 153 21.92 19.03 -28.10
CA PRO A 153 22.46 19.55 -29.36
C PRO A 153 23.72 18.77 -29.76
N SER A 154 23.76 18.45 -31.04
CA SER A 154 24.86 17.89 -31.81
C SER A 154 26.08 18.81 -31.80
N ASN A 155 27.26 18.26 -31.51
CA ASN A 155 28.48 18.71 -32.15
C ASN A 155 29.30 17.51 -32.64
N ARG A 156 29.65 17.56 -33.92
CA ARG A 156 30.46 16.58 -34.67
C ARG A 156 31.95 16.91 -34.50
N ASN A 157 32.77 15.86 -34.49
CA ASN A 157 34.05 15.67 -35.21
C ASN A 157 34.76 14.49 -34.51
N GLN A 158 34.93 13.29 -35.09
CA GLN A 158 35.57 12.85 -36.34
C GLN A 158 37.12 12.81 -36.25
N GLY A 159 37.68 11.60 -36.51
CA GLY A 159 39.12 11.25 -36.55
C GLY A 159 39.64 10.72 -35.21
N ASP A 160 40.40 9.63 -35.08
CA ASP A 160 41.05 8.69 -36.02
C ASP A 160 41.38 7.40 -35.25
N LYS A 161 41.46 6.25 -35.93
CA LYS A 161 42.17 5.04 -35.47
C LYS A 161 43.44 4.91 -36.32
N PRO A 162 44.59 4.52 -35.74
CA PRO A 162 45.03 3.12 -35.79
C PRO A 162 45.62 2.68 -34.42
N GLY A 163 45.70 1.43 -33.97
CA GLY A 163 46.09 0.18 -34.61
C GLY A 163 47.58 -0.10 -34.34
N ASN A 164 47.94 -0.85 -33.28
CA ASN A 164 48.67 -2.14 -33.36
C ASN A 164 49.01 -2.75 -31.98
N ASN A 165 49.19 -4.07 -31.98
CA ASN A 165 49.59 -4.95 -30.87
C ASN A 165 51.05 -4.71 -30.45
N ASP A 166 51.39 -4.90 -29.16
CA ASP A 166 52.22 -6.04 -28.72
C ASP A 166 52.29 -6.17 -27.18
N SER A 167 52.62 -7.39 -26.79
CA SER A 167 52.87 -8.02 -25.49
C SER A 167 53.73 -7.28 -24.45
N GLY A 168 53.56 -7.63 -23.16
CA GLY A 168 54.56 -7.34 -22.13
C GLY A 168 54.03 -7.17 -20.71
N ASP A 169 54.18 -8.23 -19.92
CA ASP A 169 54.03 -8.36 -18.48
C ASP A 169 54.57 -7.18 -17.64
N SER A 170 53.77 -6.58 -16.75
CA SER A 170 54.23 -5.90 -15.51
C SER A 170 53.06 -5.49 -14.58
N GLN A 171 52.89 -6.27 -13.50
CA GLN A 171 52.61 -5.86 -12.10
C GLN A 171 51.48 -4.84 -11.79
N PRO A 172 50.35 -5.27 -11.20
CA PRO A 172 49.39 -4.38 -10.55
C PRO A 172 49.64 -4.31 -9.02
N GLU A 173 50.74 -3.69 -8.58
CA GLU A 173 50.97 -3.43 -7.13
C GLU A 173 50.67 -1.98 -6.68
N GLN A 174 50.27 -1.09 -7.59
CA GLN A 174 50.02 0.32 -7.24
C GLN A 174 48.59 0.64 -6.77
N LEU A 175 47.66 -0.32 -6.77
CA LEU A 175 46.26 -0.08 -6.39
C LEU A 175 45.92 -0.35 -4.91
N ALA A 176 46.83 -0.94 -4.13
CA ALA A 176 46.52 -1.39 -2.76
C ALA A 176 46.77 -0.33 -1.66
N SER A 177 47.65 0.66 -1.90
CA SER A 177 48.04 1.64 -0.88
C SER A 177 46.99 2.75 -0.65
N ALA A 178 46.12 3.02 -1.62
CA ALA A 178 45.04 4.01 -1.47
C ALA A 178 43.86 3.53 -0.60
N TYR A 179 43.79 2.24 -0.25
CA TYR A 179 42.61 1.63 0.37
C TYR A 179 42.66 1.47 1.89
N TYR A 180 43.84 1.60 2.52
CA TYR A 180 44.00 1.46 3.98
C TYR A 180 44.51 2.74 4.64
N GLY A 181 44.00 3.89 4.20
CA GLY A 181 44.13 5.16 4.93
C GLY A 181 43.05 5.29 6.00
N ASP A 182 43.49 5.30 7.26
CA ASP A 182 42.78 5.75 8.46
C ASP A 182 41.59 6.68 8.18
N ARG A 183 40.37 6.18 8.44
CA ARG A 183 39.18 7.02 8.55
C ARG A 183 38.27 6.48 9.63
N SER A 184 38.27 7.18 10.76
CA SER A 184 37.10 7.29 11.63
C SER A 184 35.84 7.39 10.76
N VAL A 185 35.01 6.34 10.77
CA VAL A 185 33.82 6.29 9.93
C VAL A 185 32.80 7.25 10.54
N ALA A 186 32.79 8.50 10.08
CA ALA A 186 31.81 9.49 10.50
C ALA A 186 30.41 8.89 10.28
N ARG A 187 29.66 8.69 11.37
CA ARG A 187 28.26 8.20 11.34
C ARG A 187 27.49 9.04 10.31
N ILE A 188 27.11 8.43 9.19
CA ILE A 188 26.35 9.07 8.11
C ILE A 188 25.17 9.85 8.73
N LYS A 189 25.20 11.19 8.63
CA LYS A 189 24.12 12.05 9.11
C LYS A 189 22.83 11.63 8.41
N ARG A 190 21.76 11.43 9.19
CA ARG A 190 20.43 11.03 8.68
C ARG A 190 19.99 11.98 7.57
N GLY A 191 19.58 11.46 6.42
CA GLY A 191 19.12 12.26 5.28
C GLY A 191 17.91 13.16 5.60
N VAL A 192 17.83 14.31 4.91
CA VAL A 192 16.83 15.37 5.11
C VAL A 192 15.39 14.85 5.05
N THR A 193 15.11 13.89 4.16
CA THR A 193 13.78 13.28 3.98
C THR A 193 13.29 12.55 5.22
N LYS A 194 14.17 11.82 5.93
CA LYS A 194 13.83 11.12 7.17
C LYS A 194 13.51 12.11 8.28
N ARG A 195 14.29 13.20 8.38
CA ARG A 195 14.05 14.28 9.34
C ARG A 195 12.70 14.96 9.09
N ARG A 196 12.36 15.25 7.83
CA ARG A 196 11.05 15.81 7.44
C ARG A 196 9.89 14.90 7.83
N ARG A 197 9.98 13.58 7.56
CA ARG A 197 8.93 12.60 7.94
C ARG A 197 8.77 12.47 9.47
N HIS A 198 9.88 12.42 10.21
CA HIS A 198 9.84 12.42 11.68
C HIS A 198 9.19 13.69 12.23
N LYS A 199 9.60 14.85 11.70
CA LYS A 199 9.06 16.14 12.13
C LYS A 199 7.55 16.21 11.89
N LYS A 200 7.05 15.78 10.72
CA LYS A 200 5.60 15.74 10.45
C LYS A 200 4.79 14.95 11.48
N ILE A 201 5.31 13.80 11.93
CA ILE A 201 4.63 12.98 12.95
C ILE A 201 4.70 13.63 14.33
N LEU A 202 5.83 14.21 14.70
CA LEU A 202 5.98 14.92 15.99
C LEU A 202 5.13 16.20 16.03
N ASP A 203 5.05 16.93 14.92
CA ASP A 203 4.17 18.10 14.78
C ASP A 203 2.70 17.69 14.92
N ALA A 204 2.29 16.55 14.32
CA ALA A 204 0.95 16.00 14.49
C ALA A 204 0.68 15.49 15.92
N ALA A 205 1.73 15.12 16.67
CA ALA A 205 1.65 14.69 18.06
C ALA A 205 1.77 15.85 19.07
N LYS A 206 1.84 17.10 18.61
CA LYS A 206 2.01 18.29 19.45
C LYS A 206 0.71 18.56 20.23
N GLY A 207 0.61 17.98 21.42
CA GLY A 207 -0.59 17.98 22.27
C GLY A 207 -0.80 16.66 23.03
N PHE A 208 -0.12 15.59 22.61
CA PHE A 208 -0.11 14.32 23.34
C PHE A 208 0.75 14.42 24.59
N GLN A 209 0.36 13.73 25.66
CA GLN A 209 1.08 13.76 26.93
C GLN A 209 2.22 12.74 26.99
N GLY A 210 3.16 12.94 27.92
CA GLY A 210 4.25 11.99 28.20
C GLY A 210 5.17 11.71 27.01
N SER A 211 5.50 10.43 26.80
CA SER A 211 6.41 9.99 25.74
C SER A 211 5.86 10.15 24.32
N SER A 212 4.54 10.31 24.18
CA SER A 212 3.83 10.33 22.90
C SER A 212 4.02 11.60 22.07
N HIS A 213 4.59 12.68 22.61
CA HIS A 213 5.01 13.85 21.80
C HIS A 213 6.53 13.98 21.66
N ARG A 214 7.31 13.26 22.47
CA ARG A 214 8.78 13.40 22.53
C ARG A 214 9.50 12.37 21.69
N ASN A 215 9.01 11.13 21.67
CA ASN A 215 9.65 10.02 20.99
C ASN A 215 8.87 9.64 19.73
N TYR A 216 9.56 9.58 18.59
CA TYR A 216 8.94 9.24 17.31
C TYR A 216 8.21 7.89 17.31
N LYS A 217 8.73 6.87 17.99
CA LYS A 217 8.10 5.55 18.03
C LYS A 217 6.70 5.64 18.66
N TRP A 218 6.65 6.20 19.86
CA TRP A 218 5.42 6.38 20.63
C TRP A 218 4.48 7.40 19.97
N ALA A 219 5.01 8.51 19.44
CA ALA A 219 4.23 9.50 18.72
C ALA A 219 3.54 8.94 17.48
N LYS A 220 4.25 8.13 16.69
CA LYS A 220 3.68 7.51 15.50
C LYS A 220 2.49 6.61 15.85
N GLU A 221 2.64 5.80 16.90
CA GLU A 221 1.60 4.90 17.37
C GLU A 221 0.38 5.68 17.89
N SER A 222 0.59 6.65 18.78
CA SER A 222 -0.51 7.46 19.33
C SER A 222 -1.25 8.27 18.27
N VAL A 223 -0.53 8.87 17.30
CA VAL A 223 -1.15 9.61 16.19
C VAL A 223 -1.95 8.67 15.28
N MET A 224 -1.46 7.45 15.02
CA MET A 224 -2.17 6.47 14.23
C MET A 224 -3.49 6.06 14.89
N HIS A 225 -3.46 5.77 16.20
CA HIS A 225 -4.67 5.49 16.96
C HIS A 225 -5.63 6.67 16.97
N ALA A 226 -5.14 7.89 17.24
CA ALA A 226 -5.98 9.08 17.24
C ALA A 226 -6.66 9.33 15.90
N TRP A 227 -5.96 9.14 14.76
CA TRP A 227 -6.57 9.27 13.44
C TRP A 227 -7.59 8.17 13.15
N SER A 228 -7.30 6.93 13.57
CA SER A 228 -8.23 5.81 13.46
C SER A 228 -9.51 6.08 14.26
N TYR A 229 -9.38 6.51 15.52
CA TYR A 229 -10.49 6.89 16.37
C TYR A 229 -11.26 8.07 15.79
N ALA A 230 -10.60 9.15 15.38
CA ALA A 230 -11.26 10.31 14.76
C ALA A 230 -12.07 9.91 13.52
N TYR A 231 -11.55 9.01 12.68
CA TYR A 231 -12.28 8.49 11.53
C TYR A 231 -13.48 7.64 11.93
N ARG A 232 -13.30 6.73 12.90
CA ARG A 232 -14.35 5.85 13.42
C ARG A 232 -15.46 6.64 14.11
N HIS A 233 -15.13 7.54 15.03
CA HIS A 233 -16.10 8.39 15.73
C HIS A 233 -16.85 9.32 14.79
N ARG A 234 -16.25 9.80 13.69
CA ARG A 234 -17.00 10.55 12.65
C ARG A 234 -18.11 9.71 12.01
N ARG A 235 -17.89 8.41 11.82
CA ARG A 235 -18.93 7.49 11.32
C ARG A 235 -19.98 7.17 12.39
N GLU A 236 -19.53 6.98 13.64
CA GLU A 236 -20.38 6.61 14.77
C GLU A 236 -21.18 7.77 15.36
N ARG A 237 -20.80 9.03 15.07
CA ARG A 237 -21.47 10.25 15.56
C ARG A 237 -23.00 10.21 15.37
N LYS A 238 -23.48 9.67 14.24
CA LYS A 238 -24.93 9.51 13.98
C LYS A 238 -25.60 8.51 14.93
N GLY A 239 -24.89 7.48 15.36
CA GLY A 239 -25.35 6.50 16.35
C GLY A 239 -25.31 7.05 17.76
N GLU A 240 -24.22 7.73 18.14
CA GLU A 240 -24.09 8.41 19.44
C GLU A 240 -25.20 9.44 19.65
N PHE A 241 -25.50 10.28 18.65
CA PHE A 241 -26.62 11.23 18.73
C PHE A 241 -27.98 10.54 18.87
N ARG A 242 -28.21 9.42 18.17
CA ARG A 242 -29.45 8.65 18.33
C ARG A 242 -29.57 8.07 19.73
N SER A 243 -28.47 7.55 20.29
CA SER A 243 -28.46 7.06 21.68
C SER A 243 -28.78 8.19 22.66
N LEU A 244 -28.18 9.37 22.49
CA LEU A 244 -28.48 10.55 23.31
C LEU A 244 -29.93 10.99 23.19
N TRP A 245 -30.52 10.97 21.99
CA TRP A 245 -31.94 11.27 21.80
C TRP A 245 -32.84 10.29 22.55
N ILE A 246 -32.56 8.99 22.45
CA ILE A 246 -33.31 7.96 23.18
C ILE A 246 -33.18 8.16 24.69
N VAL A 247 -31.98 8.49 25.19
CA VAL A 247 -31.77 8.76 26.62
C VAL A 247 -32.59 9.95 27.08
N ARG A 248 -32.60 11.05 26.32
CA ARG A 248 -33.40 12.26 26.64
C ARG A 248 -34.90 11.97 26.63
N ILE A 249 -35.41 11.33 25.58
CA ILE A 249 -36.83 10.96 25.47
C ILE A 249 -37.18 9.99 26.59
N SER A 250 -36.35 8.98 26.84
CA SER A 250 -36.58 8.00 27.90
C SER A 250 -36.59 8.65 29.29
N ALA A 251 -35.78 9.68 29.54
CA ALA A 251 -35.81 10.41 30.80
C ALA A 251 -37.13 11.20 30.96
N ALA A 252 -37.56 11.89 29.92
CA ALA A 252 -38.82 12.66 29.92
C ALA A 252 -40.06 11.74 30.04
N CYS A 253 -40.12 10.64 29.28
CA CYS A 253 -41.21 9.68 29.39
C CYS A 253 -41.27 9.04 30.79
N ARG A 254 -40.11 8.70 31.38
CA ARG A 254 -40.04 8.16 32.75
C ARG A 254 -40.53 9.17 33.79
N ALA A 255 -40.23 10.46 33.62
CA ALA A 255 -40.76 11.51 34.50
C ALA A 255 -42.29 11.60 34.46
N ALA A 256 -42.90 11.31 33.30
CA ALA A 256 -44.36 11.24 33.12
C ALA A 256 -44.97 9.85 33.41
N GLY A 257 -44.18 8.91 33.93
CA GLY A 257 -44.65 7.57 34.31
C GLY A 257 -44.94 6.60 33.16
N MET A 258 -44.40 6.84 31.96
CA MET A 258 -44.55 5.95 30.80
C MET A 258 -43.19 5.43 30.29
N PRO A 259 -43.02 4.13 30.01
CA PRO A 259 -41.79 3.62 29.41
C PRO A 259 -41.71 4.01 27.92
N TYR A 260 -40.50 4.33 27.46
CA TYR A 260 -40.21 4.74 26.07
C TYR A 260 -40.83 3.82 25.01
N ASN A 261 -40.79 2.50 25.21
CA ASN A 261 -41.33 1.54 24.25
C ASN A 261 -42.85 1.69 24.06
N GLN A 262 -43.59 1.91 25.14
CA GLN A 262 -45.05 2.14 25.10
C GLN A 262 -45.35 3.50 24.48
N PHE A 263 -44.54 4.51 24.77
CA PHE A 263 -44.68 5.84 24.15
C PHE A 263 -44.52 5.80 22.63
N ILE A 264 -43.45 5.18 22.13
CA ILE A 264 -43.24 5.02 20.67
C ILE A 264 -44.35 4.17 20.04
N HIS A 265 -44.83 3.14 20.74
CA HIS A 265 -45.95 2.34 20.26
C HIS A 265 -47.24 3.17 20.16
N GLY A 266 -47.57 3.95 21.19
CA GLY A 266 -48.73 4.84 21.21
C GLY A 266 -48.66 5.92 20.13
N LEU A 267 -47.49 6.53 19.91
CA LEU A 267 -47.31 7.49 18.80
C LEU A 267 -47.53 6.85 17.42
N LYS A 268 -47.15 5.58 17.25
CA LYS A 268 -47.37 4.86 16.00
C LYS A 268 -48.86 4.53 15.78
N LEU A 269 -49.59 4.19 16.84
CA LEU A 269 -51.04 3.98 16.79
C LEU A 269 -51.78 5.28 16.47
N ALA A 270 -51.32 6.41 17.01
CA ALA A 270 -51.82 7.74 16.73
C ALA A 270 -51.45 8.28 15.33
N GLU A 271 -50.73 7.50 14.51
CA GLU A 271 -50.19 7.90 13.19
C GLU A 271 -49.32 9.18 13.21
N ILE A 272 -48.70 9.49 14.35
CA ILE A 272 -47.82 10.66 14.50
C ILE A 272 -46.38 10.29 14.11
N GLU A 273 -45.97 10.67 12.89
CA GLU A 273 -44.61 10.46 12.39
C GLU A 273 -43.65 11.58 12.83
N LEU A 274 -43.24 11.57 14.10
CA LEU A 274 -42.22 12.49 14.62
C LEU A 274 -40.83 11.85 14.71
N ASP A 275 -39.84 12.58 14.18
CA ASP A 275 -38.44 12.19 14.27
C ASP A 275 -37.92 12.20 15.71
N ARG A 276 -37.10 11.21 16.08
CA ARG A 276 -36.47 11.13 17.42
C ARG A 276 -35.62 12.35 17.76
N LYS A 277 -35.08 13.05 16.76
CA LYS A 277 -34.34 14.30 16.96
C LYS A 277 -35.27 15.40 17.48
N ILE A 278 -36.46 15.51 16.89
CA ILE A 278 -37.46 16.53 17.22
C ILE A 278 -38.05 16.19 18.60
N LEU A 279 -38.44 14.93 18.83
CA LEU A 279 -38.93 14.46 20.13
C LEU A 279 -37.93 14.73 21.25
N ALA A 280 -36.64 14.51 21.00
CA ALA A 280 -35.60 14.78 22.00
C ALA A 280 -35.32 16.27 22.23
N ASP A 281 -35.60 17.14 21.25
CA ASP A 281 -35.49 18.60 21.41
C ASP A 281 -36.69 19.14 22.17
N MET A 282 -37.90 18.69 21.82
CA MET A 282 -39.15 19.00 22.54
C MET A 282 -39.07 18.58 24.00
N ALA A 283 -38.62 17.35 24.28
CA ALA A 283 -38.45 16.85 25.64
C ALA A 283 -37.54 17.72 26.53
N VAL A 284 -36.66 18.54 25.95
CA VAL A 284 -35.74 19.43 26.69
C VAL A 284 -36.22 20.88 26.70
N ARG A 285 -36.78 21.37 25.59
CA ARG A 285 -37.11 22.79 25.40
C ARG A 285 -38.57 23.14 25.63
N ASP A 286 -39.46 22.18 25.41
CA ASP A 286 -40.91 22.35 25.50
C ASP A 286 -41.56 21.18 26.26
N PRO A 287 -41.56 21.25 27.61
CA PRO A 287 -42.19 20.23 28.44
C PRO A 287 -43.70 20.12 28.24
N GLU A 288 -44.38 21.22 27.91
CA GLU A 288 -45.84 21.27 27.77
C GLU A 288 -46.30 20.54 26.50
N GLY A 289 -45.69 20.85 25.36
CA GLY A 289 -45.97 20.16 24.10
C GLY A 289 -45.60 18.67 24.15
N PHE A 290 -44.53 18.31 24.88
CA PHE A 290 -44.17 16.92 25.08
C PHE A 290 -45.18 16.15 25.95
N SER A 291 -45.75 16.77 26.99
CA SER A 291 -46.80 16.17 27.82
C SER A 291 -48.07 15.85 27.04
N GLN A 292 -48.50 16.74 26.14
CA GLN A 292 -49.68 16.50 25.28
C GLN A 292 -49.49 15.27 24.39
N LEU A 293 -48.28 15.06 23.85
CA LEU A 293 -47.96 13.86 23.08
C LEU A 293 -47.99 12.57 23.90
N ILE A 294 -47.68 12.65 25.20
CA ILE A 294 -47.77 11.49 26.11
C ILE A 294 -49.22 11.15 26.39
N GLU A 295 -50.08 12.16 26.56
CA GLU A 295 -51.51 11.96 26.80
C GLU A 295 -52.20 11.34 25.58
N THR A 296 -51.93 11.83 24.38
CA THR A 296 -52.46 11.22 23.13
C THR A 296 -51.95 9.79 22.97
N ALA A 297 -50.64 9.55 23.18
CA ALA A 297 -50.08 8.21 23.13
C ALA A 297 -50.68 7.27 24.18
N ARG A 298 -51.03 7.78 25.38
CA ARG A 298 -51.69 7.00 26.44
C ARG A 298 -53.12 6.65 26.07
N GLY A 299 -53.87 7.60 25.48
CA GLY A 299 -55.24 7.39 25.03
C GLY A 299 -55.35 6.30 23.97
N GLU A 300 -54.52 6.37 22.93
CA GLU A 300 -54.52 5.37 21.85
C GLU A 300 -54.04 3.99 22.32
N LEU A 301 -53.08 3.95 23.25
CA LEU A 301 -52.60 2.69 23.80
C LEU A 301 -53.68 2.02 24.67
N ALA A 302 -54.45 2.79 25.42
CA ALA A 302 -55.61 2.30 26.16
C ALA A 302 -56.73 1.82 25.22
N ALA A 303 -57.00 2.56 24.14
CA ALA A 303 -57.98 2.17 23.12
C ALA A 303 -57.60 0.87 22.37
N ALA A 304 -56.30 0.61 22.20
CA ALA A 304 -55.82 -0.62 21.56
C ALA A 304 -55.73 -1.83 22.50
N THR A 305 -55.81 -1.64 23.82
CA THR A 305 -55.83 -2.72 24.81
C THR A 305 -57.21 -3.03 25.38
N ALA A 306 -58.17 -2.12 25.19
CA ALA A 306 -59.60 -2.33 25.45
C ALA A 306 -60.25 -3.15 24.32
#